data_AF-A0A0P7V5P2-F1
#
_entry.id   AF-A0A0P7V5P2-F1
#
_cell.length_a   1.000
_cell.length_b   1.000
_cell.length_c   1.000
_cell.angle_alpha   90.00
_cell.angle_beta   90.00
_cell.angle_gamma   90.00
#
_symmetry.space_group_name_H-M   'P 1'
#
loop_
_entity.id
_entity.type
_entity.pdbx_description
1 polymer ?
#
loop_
_entity_poly.entity_id
_entity_poly.type
_entity_poly.pdbx_seq_one_letter_code
_entity_poly.pdbx_strand_id
1 'polypeptide(L)'
;YMSTLYSDPGFPAKGPQEINQKLMKSVGSSPLRLLLPQHIKHYIHSLWSKKAAGQPVTFTDIFGMLIGETLIPGRMDSKLSQMQDKVNEGQSPLPLFTCLHVKPDVSELMFADWVEFSPYEIGMAKYGTFMTPDLFGSKFFMGTVVKRYEESPMHFLMGVWGSAFSILFNRILEVKDNSEGSTMEEELEQIKPEHIVKEDNLDNDEEFHKGNEHHSHAQASWVQCMFTSLFSDSTILNNREGRAGKVHNFMLGLNLHASEPFSSMGDVMCEMPVEEEEVADVITDPDEFDRIYEPLDVKSKNIHIVDSGLCFNLPYPLILRPQRGVDLIISFDFSARPSDSSPPFKELLLAEKWARMNKLPFPKIDPKVFDREGLKECYVFTPKKGYKYCPTIIHFVLANINFRDFKSPGVPRETEKEKELADFDIFDDPETPYSTFNFHYSNKAFTQLHDLMEFNTLNNTEVIKDAIKDSILYRRKNPSLFCLSHN
;
A
#
# COMPACT_ATOMS: atom_id res chain seq x y z
N TYR A 1 3.58 -2.62 -8.77
CA TYR A 1 3.53 -2.23 -10.19
C TYR A 1 4.29 -0.94 -10.50
N MET A 2 3.99 0.18 -9.83
CA MET A 2 4.64 1.48 -10.09
C MET A 2 6.18 1.41 -10.11
N SER A 3 6.81 0.71 -9.15
CA SER A 3 8.27 0.52 -9.14
C SER A 3 8.80 -0.13 -10.42
N THR A 4 8.14 -1.18 -10.92
CA THR A 4 8.51 -1.87 -12.16
C THR A 4 8.39 -0.97 -13.38
N LEU A 5 7.33 -0.15 -13.45
CA LEU A 5 7.07 0.77 -14.55
C LEU A 5 8.08 1.92 -14.58
N TYR A 6 8.21 2.66 -13.48
CA TYR A 6 9.07 3.85 -13.39
C TYR A 6 10.56 3.49 -13.39
N SER A 7 10.95 2.28 -12.98
CA SER A 7 12.32 1.81 -13.13
C SER A 7 12.63 1.23 -14.52
N ASP A 8 11.64 1.13 -15.44
CA ASP A 8 11.92 0.62 -16.78
C ASP A 8 12.68 1.65 -17.62
N PRO A 9 13.82 1.27 -18.23
CA PRO A 9 14.59 2.21 -19.05
C PRO A 9 13.79 2.71 -20.26
N GLY A 10 12.81 1.94 -20.75
CA GLY A 10 11.97 2.32 -21.87
C GLY A 10 10.83 3.27 -21.52
N PHE A 11 10.37 3.33 -20.27
CA PHE A 11 9.30 4.25 -19.85
C PHE A 11 9.82 5.70 -19.83
N PRO A 12 9.04 6.73 -20.24
CA PRO A 12 7.67 6.68 -20.77
C PRO A 12 7.55 6.46 -22.29
N ALA A 13 8.66 6.33 -23.03
CA ALA A 13 8.62 6.14 -24.48
C ALA A 13 7.97 4.81 -24.89
N LYS A 14 8.17 3.75 -24.08
CA LYS A 14 7.41 2.50 -24.12
C LYS A 14 6.31 2.55 -23.09
N GLY A 15 5.13 2.08 -23.47
CA GLY A 15 3.94 2.12 -22.64
C GLY A 15 3.79 0.89 -21.74
N PRO A 16 2.66 0.82 -21.01
CA PRO A 16 2.29 -0.36 -20.24
C PRO A 16 2.20 -1.64 -21.07
N GLN A 17 1.88 -1.58 -22.36
CA GLN A 17 1.69 -2.76 -23.20
C GLN A 17 2.94 -3.67 -23.23
N GLU A 18 4.12 -3.12 -23.55
CA GLU A 18 5.35 -3.93 -23.59
C GLU A 18 5.84 -4.32 -22.20
N ILE A 19 5.64 -3.44 -21.21
CA ILE A 19 6.09 -3.66 -19.84
C ILE A 19 5.25 -4.75 -19.17
N ASN A 20 3.94 -4.78 -19.41
CA ASN A 20 3.02 -5.79 -18.90
C ASN A 20 3.30 -7.17 -19.50
N GLN A 21 3.77 -7.25 -20.75
CA GLN A 21 4.21 -8.53 -21.33
C GLN A 21 5.44 -9.10 -20.61
N LYS A 22 6.37 -8.25 -20.16
CA LYS A 22 7.50 -8.70 -19.32
C LYS A 22 6.99 -9.11 -17.93
N LEU A 23 6.09 -8.32 -17.35
CA LEU A 23 5.50 -8.59 -16.04
C LEU A 23 4.79 -9.95 -16.02
N MET A 24 3.97 -10.25 -17.04
CA MET A 24 3.29 -11.54 -17.21
C MET A 24 4.29 -12.71 -17.18
N LYS A 25 5.43 -12.58 -17.87
CA LYS A 25 6.47 -13.62 -17.86
C LYS A 25 7.12 -13.77 -16.49
N SER A 26 7.37 -12.66 -15.79
CA SER A 26 7.95 -12.65 -14.44
C SER A 26 7.07 -13.36 -13.42
N VAL A 27 5.75 -13.09 -13.41
CA VAL A 27 4.81 -13.68 -12.44
C VAL A 27 4.35 -15.09 -12.83
N GLY A 28 4.64 -15.50 -14.07
CA GLY A 28 4.42 -16.85 -14.59
C GLY A 28 5.22 -17.95 -13.89
N SER A 29 6.18 -17.61 -13.05
CA SER A 29 6.91 -18.55 -12.19
C SER A 29 6.73 -18.19 -10.71
N SER A 30 6.55 -19.19 -9.85
CA SER A 30 6.42 -18.96 -8.40
C SER A 30 7.69 -18.28 -7.85
N PRO A 31 7.56 -17.10 -7.20
CA PRO A 31 8.68 -16.41 -6.57
C PRO A 31 9.39 -17.26 -5.53
N LEU A 32 8.69 -18.17 -4.86
CA LEU A 32 9.24 -19.04 -3.81
C LEU A 32 10.42 -19.91 -4.30
N ARG A 33 10.57 -20.12 -5.61
CA ARG A 33 11.75 -20.78 -6.20
C ARG A 33 13.04 -19.98 -5.97
N LEU A 34 12.96 -18.67 -5.78
CA LEU A 34 14.10 -17.80 -5.48
C LEU A 34 14.59 -17.94 -4.02
N LEU A 35 13.86 -18.68 -3.17
CA LEU A 35 14.30 -19.02 -1.82
C LEU A 35 15.23 -20.25 -1.78
N LEU A 36 15.58 -20.81 -2.95
CA LEU A 36 16.50 -21.95 -3.05
C LEU A 36 17.94 -21.58 -2.60
N PRO A 37 18.75 -22.57 -2.15
CA PRO A 37 20.05 -22.33 -1.51
C PRO A 37 21.08 -21.53 -2.33
N GLN A 38 20.95 -21.51 -3.66
CA GLN A 38 21.87 -20.79 -4.54
C GLN A 38 21.66 -19.27 -4.46
N HIS A 39 20.40 -18.83 -4.38
CA HIS A 39 20.02 -17.41 -4.32
C HIS A 39 20.09 -16.87 -2.89
N ILE A 40 19.69 -17.67 -1.90
CA ILE A 40 19.65 -17.23 -0.49
C ILE A 40 21.02 -16.85 0.08
N LYS A 41 22.11 -17.44 -0.43
CA LYS A 41 23.48 -17.07 -0.03
C LYS A 41 23.80 -15.63 -0.40
N HIS A 42 23.36 -15.19 -1.58
CA HIS A 42 23.51 -13.81 -2.01
C HIS A 42 22.73 -12.86 -1.09
N TYR A 43 21.50 -13.24 -0.73
CA TYR A 43 20.66 -12.46 0.17
C TYR A 43 21.35 -12.29 1.51
N ILE A 44 21.77 -13.40 2.13
CA ILE A 44 22.48 -13.40 3.41
C ILE A 44 23.71 -12.50 3.34
N HIS A 45 24.52 -12.58 2.29
CA HIS A 45 25.70 -11.72 2.13
C HIS A 45 25.35 -10.22 2.08
N SER A 46 24.33 -9.84 1.33
CA SER A 46 23.84 -8.46 1.23
C SER A 46 23.32 -7.96 2.59
N LEU A 47 22.58 -8.79 3.33
CA LEU A 47 22.12 -8.49 4.68
C LEU A 47 23.27 -8.27 5.66
N TRP A 48 24.28 -9.16 5.65
CA TRP A 48 25.46 -9.03 6.51
C TRP A 48 26.22 -7.75 6.22
N SER A 49 26.34 -7.36 4.94
CA SER A 49 26.98 -6.10 4.55
C SER A 49 26.23 -4.89 5.11
N LYS A 50 24.89 -4.86 5.00
CA LYS A 50 24.03 -3.82 5.58
C LYS A 50 24.14 -3.77 7.11
N LYS A 51 24.12 -4.93 7.78
CA LYS A 51 24.27 -5.05 9.24
C LYS A 51 25.65 -4.60 9.71
N ALA A 52 26.71 -4.98 9.01
CA ALA A 52 28.09 -4.58 9.30
C ALA A 52 28.31 -3.07 9.14
N ALA A 53 27.63 -2.43 8.18
CA ALA A 53 27.59 -0.97 8.06
C ALA A 53 26.87 -0.29 9.26
N GLY A 54 26.09 -1.05 10.03
CA GLY A 54 25.36 -0.59 11.21
C GLY A 54 23.95 -0.09 10.88
N GLN A 55 23.36 -0.54 9.78
CA GLN A 55 21.93 -0.39 9.51
C GLN A 55 21.16 -1.60 10.04
N PRO A 56 19.93 -1.40 10.58
CA PRO A 56 19.09 -2.52 11.01
C PRO A 56 18.71 -3.39 9.81
N VAL A 57 18.57 -4.69 10.06
CA VAL A 57 18.15 -5.70 9.08
C VAL A 57 16.98 -6.47 9.65
N THR A 58 15.98 -6.70 8.82
CA THR A 58 14.69 -7.31 9.15
C THR A 58 14.28 -8.29 8.07
N PHE A 59 13.21 -9.06 8.29
CA PHE A 59 12.70 -9.97 7.28
C PHE A 59 12.22 -9.25 6.02
N THR A 60 11.76 -8.00 6.17
CA THR A 60 11.39 -7.11 5.07
C THR A 60 12.52 -6.95 4.05
N ASP A 61 13.79 -7.00 4.47
CA ASP A 61 14.93 -6.97 3.54
C ASP A 61 14.97 -8.20 2.62
N ILE A 62 14.72 -9.40 3.18
CA ILE A 62 14.67 -10.65 2.44
C ILE A 62 13.48 -10.67 1.50
N PHE A 63 12.31 -10.30 2.01
CA PHE A 63 11.09 -10.20 1.20
C PHE A 63 11.26 -9.17 0.07
N GLY A 64 11.88 -8.03 0.35
CA GLY A 64 12.23 -7.04 -0.66
C GLY A 64 13.11 -7.61 -1.77
N MET A 65 14.17 -8.34 -1.44
CA MET A 65 15.03 -9.00 -2.46
C MET A 65 14.25 -10.02 -3.31
N LEU A 66 13.41 -10.85 -2.68
CA LEU A 66 12.54 -11.82 -3.36
C LEU A 66 11.62 -11.14 -4.39
N ILE A 67 10.95 -10.07 -3.98
CA ILE A 67 10.06 -9.29 -4.84
C ILE A 67 10.85 -8.57 -5.94
N GLY A 68 12.02 -8.01 -5.61
CA GLY A 68 12.91 -7.35 -6.56
C GLY A 68 13.35 -8.29 -7.69
N GLU A 69 13.85 -9.48 -7.35
CA GLU A 69 14.30 -10.47 -8.33
C GLU A 69 13.15 -10.98 -9.21
N THR A 70 11.93 -10.99 -8.69
CA THR A 70 10.74 -11.36 -9.46
C THR A 70 10.33 -10.23 -10.43
N LEU A 71 10.21 -9.00 -9.94
CA LEU A 71 9.52 -7.92 -10.65
C LEU A 71 10.44 -6.97 -11.42
N ILE A 72 11.70 -6.84 -11.01
CA ILE A 72 12.71 -5.99 -11.65
C ILE A 72 14.04 -6.74 -11.86
N PRO A 73 14.02 -7.97 -12.41
CA PRO A 73 15.23 -8.75 -12.62
C PRO A 73 16.23 -7.98 -13.48
N GLY A 74 17.50 -8.00 -13.06
CA GLY A 74 18.59 -7.27 -13.72
C GLY A 74 18.61 -5.76 -13.46
N ARG A 75 17.73 -5.25 -12.59
CA ARG A 75 17.69 -3.84 -12.16
C ARG A 75 17.56 -3.70 -10.64
N MET A 76 18.12 -4.64 -9.89
CA MET A 76 18.08 -4.66 -8.41
C MET A 76 18.68 -3.39 -7.80
N ASP A 77 19.66 -2.80 -8.48
CA ASP A 77 20.38 -1.60 -8.02
C ASP A 77 19.59 -0.29 -8.27
N SER A 78 18.36 -0.39 -8.81
CA SER A 78 17.50 0.78 -9.05
C SER A 78 17.23 1.51 -7.75
N LYS A 79 17.13 2.84 -7.80
CA LYS A 79 16.91 3.71 -6.64
C LYS A 79 15.66 4.57 -6.80
N LEU A 80 15.12 5.10 -5.70
CA LEU A 80 13.93 5.97 -5.77
C LEU A 80 14.29 7.31 -6.40
N SER A 81 15.47 7.85 -6.07
CA SER A 81 16.00 9.07 -6.68
C SER A 81 16.12 9.00 -8.20
N GLN A 82 16.43 7.82 -8.76
CA GLN A 82 16.56 7.62 -10.22
C GLN A 82 15.22 7.76 -10.96
N MET A 83 14.08 7.64 -10.29
CA MET A 83 12.78 7.88 -10.91
C MET A 83 12.57 9.34 -11.29
N GLN A 84 13.40 10.27 -10.81
CA GLN A 84 13.39 11.67 -11.23
C GLN A 84 13.57 11.81 -12.76
N ASP A 85 14.34 10.92 -13.39
CA ASP A 85 14.55 10.89 -14.85
C ASP A 85 13.23 10.67 -15.64
N LYS A 86 12.18 10.19 -14.97
CA LYS A 86 10.87 9.93 -15.58
C LYS A 86 9.86 11.05 -15.41
N VAL A 87 10.18 12.05 -14.58
CA VAL A 87 9.25 13.12 -14.18
C VAL A 87 9.86 14.53 -14.21
N ASN A 88 11.16 14.66 -14.43
CA ASN A 88 11.91 15.93 -14.43
C ASN A 88 11.42 16.99 -15.43
N GLU A 89 10.74 16.59 -16.51
CA GLU A 89 10.16 17.47 -17.52
C GLU A 89 8.61 17.47 -17.47
N GLY A 90 8.01 16.85 -16.46
CA GLY A 90 6.55 16.68 -16.37
C GLY A 90 5.99 15.70 -17.41
N GLN A 91 6.84 14.85 -17.99
CA GLN A 91 6.50 13.86 -19.02
C GLN A 91 5.69 12.66 -18.49
N SER A 92 5.70 12.45 -17.18
CA SER A 92 4.89 11.44 -16.50
C SER A 92 4.30 12.02 -15.19
N PRO A 93 3.18 11.47 -14.68
CA PRO A 93 2.70 11.80 -13.34
C PRO A 93 3.77 11.54 -12.27
N LEU A 94 3.77 12.32 -11.18
CA LEU A 94 4.69 12.10 -10.06
C LEU A 94 4.30 10.80 -9.32
N PRO A 95 5.18 9.77 -9.24
CA PRO A 95 4.86 8.58 -8.47
C PRO A 95 4.97 8.88 -6.98
N LEU A 96 3.94 8.51 -6.23
CA LEU A 96 3.88 8.61 -4.77
C LEU A 96 3.66 7.21 -4.18
N PHE A 97 4.40 6.90 -3.13
CA PHE A 97 4.29 5.64 -2.38
C PHE A 97 4.16 5.94 -0.89
N THR A 98 3.75 4.95 -0.11
CA THR A 98 3.51 5.13 1.32
C THR A 98 3.88 3.90 2.14
N CYS A 99 4.27 4.15 3.38
CA CYS A 99 4.24 3.17 4.46
C CYS A 99 3.69 3.84 5.73
N LEU A 100 3.45 3.06 6.77
CA LEU A 100 3.11 3.55 8.09
C LEU A 100 4.31 3.48 9.01
N HIS A 101 4.52 4.51 9.80
CA HIS A 101 5.30 4.42 11.00
C HIS A 101 4.41 3.98 12.18
N VAL A 102 4.71 2.81 12.74
CA VAL A 102 3.99 2.28 13.90
C VAL A 102 4.73 2.66 15.18
N LYS A 103 3.98 3.22 16.13
CA LYS A 103 4.46 3.53 17.47
C LYS A 103 4.22 2.33 18.40
N PRO A 104 5.15 2.00 19.31
CA PRO A 104 5.00 0.88 20.24
C PRO A 104 3.81 1.04 21.20
N ASP A 105 3.50 2.28 21.60
CA ASP A 105 2.55 2.57 22.69
C ASP A 105 1.13 2.91 22.22
N VAL A 106 0.83 2.64 20.94
CA VAL A 106 -0.45 2.99 20.31
C VAL A 106 -1.23 1.72 20.05
N SER A 107 -2.44 1.63 20.59
CA SER A 107 -3.28 0.42 20.55
C SER A 107 -3.94 0.14 19.20
N GLU A 108 -4.04 1.13 18.29
CA GLU A 108 -4.63 0.94 16.95
C GLU A 108 -3.75 1.48 15.81
N LEU A 109 -3.66 0.71 14.72
CA LEU A 109 -2.95 1.10 13.50
C LEU A 109 -3.63 2.26 12.75
N MET A 110 -4.90 2.57 13.06
CA MET A 110 -5.57 3.77 12.56
C MET A 110 -4.87 5.07 12.97
N PHE A 111 -4.07 5.03 14.03
CA PHE A 111 -3.34 6.20 14.56
C PHE A 111 -1.86 6.22 14.17
N ALA A 112 -1.42 5.30 13.33
CA ALA A 112 -0.06 5.29 12.80
C ALA A 112 0.19 6.50 11.89
N ASP A 113 1.44 7.00 11.90
CA ASP A 113 1.81 8.16 11.09
C ASP A 113 2.18 7.71 9.68
N TRP A 114 1.56 8.33 8.67
CA TRP A 114 1.82 8.02 7.27
C TRP A 114 3.15 8.63 6.80
N VAL A 115 3.99 7.82 6.18
CA VAL A 115 5.26 8.22 5.56
C VAL A 115 5.09 8.22 4.06
N GLU A 116 5.30 9.38 3.46
CA GLU A 116 5.22 9.59 2.02
C GLU A 116 6.59 9.42 1.37
N PHE A 117 6.60 8.82 0.18
CA PHE A 117 7.78 8.63 -0.64
C PHE A 117 7.51 9.16 -2.05
N SER A 118 8.42 9.98 -2.54
CA SER A 118 8.47 10.43 -3.93
C SER A 118 9.91 10.36 -4.43
N PRO A 119 10.16 10.47 -5.75
CA PRO A 119 11.52 10.58 -6.28
C PRO A 119 12.30 11.77 -5.72
N TYR A 120 11.64 12.79 -5.16
CA TYR A 120 12.28 14.02 -4.69
C TYR A 120 12.48 14.07 -3.17
N GLU A 121 11.55 13.50 -2.40
CA GLU A 121 11.55 13.56 -0.95
C GLU A 121 10.84 12.36 -0.31
N ILE A 122 11.24 12.04 0.92
CA ILE A 122 10.61 11.09 1.82
C ILE A 122 10.36 11.79 3.16
N GLY A 123 9.18 11.62 3.76
CA GLY A 123 8.89 12.25 5.04
C GLY A 123 7.50 12.04 5.57
N MET A 124 7.20 12.71 6.68
CA MET A 124 5.90 12.68 7.34
C MET A 124 5.24 14.06 7.21
N ALA A 125 4.22 14.15 6.37
CA ALA A 125 3.51 15.41 6.13
C ALA A 125 2.92 16.00 7.41
N LYS A 126 2.49 15.14 8.35
CA LYS A 126 1.97 15.54 9.67
C LYS A 126 2.92 16.42 10.46
N TYR A 127 4.22 16.19 10.33
CA TYR A 127 5.26 16.94 11.04
C TYR A 127 6.00 17.91 10.12
N GLY A 128 5.59 18.06 8.85
CA GLY A 128 6.29 18.87 7.86
C GLY A 128 7.76 18.50 7.69
N THR A 129 8.16 17.26 8.02
CA THR A 129 9.56 16.86 8.06
C THR A 129 9.87 15.90 6.93
N PHE A 130 10.77 16.32 6.05
CA PHE A 130 11.14 15.62 4.82
C PHE A 130 12.66 15.63 4.63
N MET A 131 13.14 14.65 3.86
CA MET A 131 14.54 14.54 3.43
C MET A 131 14.61 13.98 2.01
N THR A 132 15.76 14.13 1.35
CA THR A 132 15.97 13.51 0.04
C THR A 132 16.03 11.98 0.15
N PRO A 133 15.63 11.22 -0.89
CA PRO A 133 15.54 9.76 -0.82
C PRO A 133 16.85 9.06 -0.41
N ASP A 134 17.99 9.61 -0.83
CA ASP A 134 19.31 9.07 -0.53
C ASP A 134 19.70 9.16 0.95
N LEU A 135 19.02 9.98 1.73
CA LEU A 135 19.22 10.09 3.17
C LEU A 135 18.33 9.13 3.97
N PHE A 136 17.30 8.53 3.36
CA PHE A 136 16.43 7.60 4.07
C PHE A 136 17.18 6.35 4.52
N GLY A 137 17.12 6.09 5.83
CA GLY A 137 17.90 5.04 6.49
C GLY A 137 19.28 5.47 6.96
N SER A 138 19.69 6.73 6.76
CA SER A 138 20.86 7.37 7.40
C SER A 138 20.59 7.70 8.88
N LYS A 139 21.66 7.87 9.67
CA LYS A 139 21.53 8.31 11.06
C LYS A 139 21.45 9.82 11.12
N PHE A 140 20.47 10.32 11.88
CA PHE A 140 20.29 11.73 12.15
C PHE A 140 20.46 12.03 13.65
N PHE A 141 20.75 13.28 13.96
CA PHE A 141 20.61 13.84 15.30
C PHE A 141 20.28 15.33 15.16
N MET A 142 19.19 15.78 15.79
CA MET A 142 18.73 17.18 15.73
C MET A 142 18.64 17.73 14.30
N GLY A 143 18.09 16.93 13.37
CA GLY A 143 17.93 17.30 11.96
C GLY A 143 19.22 17.26 11.12
N THR A 144 20.35 16.88 11.69
CA THR A 144 21.64 16.77 10.98
C THR A 144 22.01 15.31 10.74
N VAL A 145 22.49 14.99 9.54
CA VAL A 145 22.99 13.64 9.22
C VAL A 145 24.31 13.40 9.94
N VAL A 146 24.34 12.46 10.89
CA VAL A 146 25.55 12.07 11.65
C VAL A 146 26.30 10.92 11.00
N LYS A 147 25.59 10.05 10.26
CA LYS A 147 26.20 8.99 9.46
C LYS A 147 25.35 8.74 8.23
N ARG A 148 25.91 9.07 7.06
CA ARG A 148 25.29 8.81 5.76
C ARG A 148 25.56 7.37 5.32
N TYR A 149 24.53 6.71 4.82
CA TYR A 149 24.64 5.43 4.12
C TYR A 149 24.38 5.60 2.63
N GLU A 150 24.61 4.55 1.86
CA GLU A 150 24.13 4.50 0.49
C GLU A 150 22.59 4.48 0.47
N GLU A 151 22.00 5.12 -0.54
CA GLU A 151 20.55 5.06 -0.78
C GLU A 151 20.10 3.59 -0.86
N SER A 152 19.04 3.28 -0.12
CA SER A 152 18.47 1.94 -0.13
C SER A 152 17.97 1.58 -1.53
N PRO A 153 18.22 0.36 -2.01
CA PRO A 153 17.73 -0.06 -3.32
C PRO A 153 16.20 -0.11 -3.33
N MET A 154 15.61 0.07 -4.52
CA MET A 154 14.16 0.11 -4.75
C MET A 154 13.46 -1.13 -4.18
N HIS A 155 14.08 -2.30 -4.30
CA HIS A 155 13.50 -3.54 -3.80
C HIS A 155 13.36 -3.58 -2.27
N PHE A 156 14.20 -2.85 -1.52
CA PHE A 156 14.02 -2.69 -0.07
C PHE A 156 12.76 -1.87 0.22
N LEU A 157 12.56 -0.76 -0.50
CA LEU A 157 11.34 0.05 -0.36
C LEU A 157 10.09 -0.72 -0.78
N MET A 158 10.16 -1.52 -1.86
CA MET A 158 9.09 -2.43 -2.26
C MET A 158 8.76 -3.45 -1.15
N GLY A 159 9.78 -3.96 -0.45
CA GLY A 159 9.59 -4.82 0.71
C GLY A 159 8.87 -4.11 1.85
N VAL A 160 9.25 -2.87 2.15
CA VAL A 160 8.61 -2.03 3.19
C VAL A 160 7.14 -1.73 2.84
N TRP A 161 6.87 -1.32 1.60
CA TRP A 161 5.52 -0.97 1.14
C TRP A 161 4.59 -2.19 1.08
N GLY A 162 5.14 -3.40 1.01
CA GLY A 162 4.40 -4.68 1.03
C GLY A 162 4.68 -5.52 2.28
N SER A 163 5.08 -4.92 3.40
CA SER A 163 5.56 -5.68 4.56
C SER A 163 4.48 -6.49 5.28
N ALA A 164 3.20 -6.37 4.93
CA ALA A 164 2.15 -7.25 5.46
C ALA A 164 2.49 -8.72 5.15
N PHE A 165 3.04 -8.97 3.95
CA PHE A 165 3.54 -10.28 3.53
C PHE A 165 4.80 -10.72 4.27
N SER A 166 5.64 -9.78 4.73
CA SER A 166 6.82 -10.13 5.54
C SER A 166 6.39 -10.57 6.94
N ILE A 167 5.38 -9.91 7.53
CA ILE A 167 4.82 -10.24 8.84
C ILE A 167 4.12 -11.62 8.80
N LEU A 168 3.32 -11.87 7.76
CA LEU A 168 2.54 -13.10 7.56
C LEU A 168 3.25 -14.14 6.69
N PHE A 169 4.58 -14.05 6.54
CA PHE A 169 5.32 -14.89 5.59
C PHE A 169 5.16 -16.40 5.81
N ASN A 170 5.01 -16.84 7.06
CA ASN A 170 4.77 -18.26 7.36
C ASN A 170 3.53 -18.79 6.62
N ARG A 171 2.46 -17.99 6.51
CA ARG A 171 1.25 -18.37 5.78
C ARG A 171 1.46 -18.46 4.28
N ILE A 172 2.28 -17.58 3.71
CA ILE A 172 2.66 -17.62 2.29
C ILE A 172 3.36 -18.95 1.95
N LEU A 173 4.11 -19.53 2.90
CA LEU A 173 4.76 -20.83 2.73
C LEU A 173 3.82 -22.02 2.97
N GLU A 174 2.80 -21.85 3.81
CA GLU A 174 1.83 -22.90 4.20
C GLU A 174 0.70 -23.12 3.18
N VAL A 175 0.71 -22.42 2.04
CA VAL A 175 -0.37 -22.51 1.02
C VAL A 175 -0.39 -23.88 0.31
N LYS A 176 -0.94 -24.92 0.97
CA LYS A 176 -2.16 -25.70 0.61
C LYS A 176 -2.26 -27.05 1.37
N ASP A 177 -3.44 -27.28 1.99
CA ASP A 177 -4.32 -28.45 1.72
C ASP A 177 -5.68 -28.46 2.45
N ASN A 178 -6.00 -27.51 3.33
CA ASN A 178 -7.35 -27.43 3.92
C ASN A 178 -8.14 -26.26 3.37
N SER A 179 -9.36 -26.55 2.88
CA SER A 179 -10.42 -25.61 2.52
C SER A 179 -10.99 -24.81 3.71
N GLU A 180 -10.21 -24.65 4.77
CA GLU A 180 -10.53 -23.94 6.03
C GLU A 180 -9.37 -22.99 6.43
N GLY A 181 -8.65 -22.42 5.46
CA GLY A 181 -7.64 -21.40 5.73
C GLY A 181 -8.28 -20.00 5.82
N SER A 182 -7.87 -19.19 6.78
CA SER A 182 -8.29 -17.78 6.89
C SER A 182 -7.72 -16.93 5.76
N THR A 183 -8.49 -15.94 5.31
CA THR A 183 -8.01 -14.94 4.32
C THR A 183 -6.91 -14.05 4.91
N MET A 184 -6.15 -13.35 4.07
CA MET A 184 -5.12 -12.44 4.58
C MET A 184 -5.77 -11.32 5.39
N GLU A 185 -6.93 -10.88 4.95
CA GLU A 185 -7.71 -9.80 5.54
C GLU A 185 -8.20 -10.20 6.94
N GLU A 186 -8.71 -11.42 7.12
CA GLU A 186 -9.06 -11.97 8.44
C GLU A 186 -7.87 -12.04 9.40
N GLU A 187 -6.68 -12.40 8.90
CA GLU A 187 -5.48 -12.42 9.73
C GLU A 187 -5.02 -11.01 10.10
N LEU A 188 -5.07 -10.07 9.16
CA LEU A 188 -4.70 -8.67 9.37
C LEU A 188 -5.61 -8.00 10.41
N GLU A 189 -6.91 -8.31 10.41
CA GLU A 189 -7.87 -7.82 11.43
C GLU A 189 -7.50 -8.23 12.86
N GLN A 190 -6.77 -9.34 13.02
CA GLN A 190 -6.32 -9.84 14.34
C GLN A 190 -4.95 -9.27 14.76
N ILE A 191 -4.26 -8.52 13.89
CA ILE A 191 -2.96 -7.96 14.20
C ILE A 191 -3.12 -6.67 15.02
N LYS A 192 -2.67 -6.72 16.28
CA LYS A 192 -2.47 -5.55 17.12
C LYS A 192 -1.06 -4.93 16.94
N PRO A 193 -0.89 -3.62 17.15
CA PRO A 193 0.41 -2.95 17.11
C PRO A 193 1.48 -3.59 18.02
N GLU A 194 1.09 -4.06 19.20
CA GLU A 194 1.96 -4.77 20.15
C GLU A 194 2.59 -6.03 19.54
N HIS A 195 1.88 -6.69 18.60
CA HIS A 195 2.41 -7.84 17.89
C HIS A 195 3.52 -7.43 16.91
N ILE A 196 3.60 -6.17 16.49
CA ILE A 196 4.56 -5.66 15.50
C ILE A 196 5.77 -5.02 16.20
N VAL A 197 5.61 -4.40 17.37
CA VAL A 197 6.61 -3.46 17.95
C VAL A 197 7.06 -3.81 19.38
N LYS A 198 6.85 -5.04 19.91
CA LYS A 198 7.17 -5.41 21.32
C LYS A 198 8.39 -4.67 21.90
N GLU A 199 8.21 -4.00 23.05
CA GLU A 199 9.28 -3.30 23.77
C GLU A 199 10.44 -4.23 24.17
N ASP A 200 11.67 -3.71 24.09
CA ASP A 200 12.91 -4.32 24.62
C ASP A 200 12.92 -4.37 26.17
N ASN A 201 11.91 -4.98 26.80
CA ASN A 201 11.85 -5.14 28.26
C ASN A 201 11.64 -6.61 28.67
N LEU A 202 12.77 -7.21 29.06
CA LEU A 202 12.96 -8.38 29.93
C LEU A 202 12.58 -9.78 29.38
N ASP A 203 13.57 -10.67 29.53
CA ASP A 203 13.49 -12.12 29.39
C ASP A 203 12.21 -12.69 30.00
N ASN A 204 11.38 -13.32 29.17
CA ASN A 204 10.51 -14.39 29.62
C ASN A 204 10.38 -15.42 28.50
N ASP A 205 11.01 -16.57 28.75
CA ASP A 205 10.81 -17.80 28.00
C ASP A 205 9.35 -18.24 28.10
N GLU A 206 8.56 -18.04 27.05
CA GLU A 206 7.29 -18.76 26.92
C GLU A 206 7.53 -20.07 26.14
N GLU A 207 7.53 -21.17 26.89
CA GLU A 207 7.53 -22.53 26.37
C GLU A 207 6.32 -22.76 25.44
N PHE A 208 6.58 -23.30 24.24
CA PHE A 208 5.52 -23.83 23.37
C PHE A 208 5.54 -25.36 23.30
N HIS A 209 4.35 -25.93 23.50
CA HIS A 209 4.03 -27.34 23.38
C HIS A 209 4.33 -27.89 21.97
N LYS A 210 5.17 -28.94 21.91
CA LYS A 210 5.39 -29.75 20.70
C LYS A 210 4.21 -30.70 20.47
N GLY A 211 3.30 -30.34 19.58
CA GLY A 211 2.41 -31.27 18.89
C GLY A 211 3.12 -31.79 17.64
N ASN A 212 3.48 -33.07 17.64
CA ASN A 212 4.25 -33.72 16.59
C ASN A 212 3.31 -34.61 15.77
N GLU A 213 2.90 -34.17 14.58
CA GLU A 213 2.25 -35.06 13.61
C GLU A 213 2.92 -34.92 12.23
N HIS A 214 3.58 -36.01 11.83
CA HIS A 214 4.23 -36.18 10.54
C HIS A 214 3.21 -36.66 9.50
N HIS A 215 2.95 -35.87 8.46
CA HIS A 215 2.52 -36.38 7.16
C HIS A 215 3.21 -35.63 6.01
N SER A 216 3.47 -36.35 4.91
CA SER A 216 4.51 -36.05 3.93
C SER A 216 4.05 -35.16 2.77
N HIS A 217 4.76 -34.08 2.44
CA HIS A 217 4.79 -33.47 1.08
C HIS A 217 6.09 -32.66 0.85
N ALA A 218 6.91 -33.05 -0.14
CA ALA A 218 8.37 -32.90 -0.08
C ALA A 218 9.03 -31.63 -0.69
N GLN A 219 8.31 -30.73 -1.40
CA GLN A 219 8.96 -29.59 -2.08
C GLN A 219 8.79 -28.23 -1.37
N ALA A 220 7.57 -27.80 -1.03
CA ALA A 220 7.35 -26.57 -0.26
C ALA A 220 7.87 -26.72 1.18
N SER A 221 7.63 -27.89 1.79
CA SER A 221 8.15 -28.26 3.11
C SER A 221 9.68 -28.23 3.18
N TRP A 222 10.39 -28.65 2.12
CA TRP A 222 11.86 -28.61 2.13
C TRP A 222 12.41 -27.19 2.00
N VAL A 223 11.84 -26.35 1.14
CA VAL A 223 12.23 -24.93 1.03
C VAL A 223 11.95 -24.22 2.35
N GLN A 224 10.79 -24.46 2.96
CA GLN A 224 10.43 -23.92 4.27
C GLN A 224 11.40 -24.40 5.35
N CYS A 225 11.63 -25.71 5.50
CA CYS A 225 12.53 -26.27 6.51
C CYS A 225 13.98 -25.80 6.32
N MET A 226 14.44 -25.65 5.08
CA MET A 226 15.79 -25.17 4.78
C MET A 226 15.91 -23.67 5.05
N PHE A 227 14.92 -22.88 4.63
CA PHE A 227 14.86 -21.45 4.86
C PHE A 227 14.77 -21.13 6.36
N THR A 228 13.86 -21.79 7.08
CA THR A 228 13.76 -21.66 8.53
C THR A 228 15.03 -22.17 9.21
N SER A 229 15.65 -23.26 8.78
CA SER A 229 16.93 -23.73 9.36
C SER A 229 18.10 -22.77 9.14
N LEU A 230 18.12 -21.98 8.06
CA LEU A 230 19.17 -20.98 7.82
C LEU A 230 19.03 -19.74 8.70
N PHE A 231 17.81 -19.48 9.18
CA PHE A 231 17.45 -18.27 9.89
C PHE A 231 16.84 -18.56 11.29
N SER A 232 16.80 -19.81 11.72
CA SER A 232 16.22 -20.27 13.00
C SER A 232 16.96 -19.70 14.20
N ASP A 233 18.26 -19.49 14.05
CA ASP A 233 19.13 -18.92 15.07
C ASP A 233 19.11 -17.37 15.04
N SER A 234 18.39 -16.77 14.08
CA SER A 234 18.30 -15.33 13.91
C SER A 234 16.97 -14.80 14.46
N THR A 235 17.05 -13.77 15.31
CA THR A 235 15.88 -13.03 15.82
C THR A 235 14.99 -12.44 14.72
N ILE A 236 15.47 -12.42 13.46
CA ILE A 236 14.79 -11.87 12.28
C ILE A 236 13.53 -12.66 11.89
N LEU A 237 13.49 -13.99 12.14
CA LEU A 237 12.32 -14.82 11.80
C LEU A 237 11.42 -15.16 12.99
N ASN A 238 11.99 -15.17 14.19
CA ASN A 238 11.35 -15.76 15.38
C ASN A 238 10.34 -14.82 16.05
N ASN A 239 10.48 -13.49 15.89
CA ASN A 239 9.49 -12.53 16.36
C ASN A 239 8.94 -11.68 15.20
N ARG A 240 7.68 -11.24 15.33
CA ARG A 240 7.03 -10.36 14.35
C ARG A 240 7.70 -8.99 14.25
N GLU A 241 8.36 -8.52 15.32
CA GLU A 241 9.20 -7.31 15.31
C GLU A 241 10.38 -7.42 14.33
N GLY A 242 11.05 -8.58 14.30
CA GLY A 242 12.10 -8.90 13.35
C GLY A 242 11.60 -9.01 11.91
N ARG A 243 10.27 -9.10 11.72
CA ARG A 243 9.63 -9.17 10.40
C ARG A 243 9.15 -7.84 9.85
N ALA A 244 8.86 -6.86 10.70
CA ALA A 244 8.51 -5.52 10.30
C ALA A 244 9.74 -4.75 9.83
N GLY A 245 9.58 -3.78 8.93
CA GLY A 245 10.68 -2.96 8.46
C GLY A 245 11.20 -2.06 9.59
N LYS A 246 12.52 -1.88 9.67
CA LYS A 246 13.17 -1.01 10.67
C LYS A 246 14.19 -0.11 9.99
N VAL A 247 14.20 1.17 10.33
CA VAL A 247 15.18 2.16 9.83
C VAL A 247 15.63 3.09 10.96
N HIS A 248 16.78 3.75 10.80
CA HIS A 248 17.23 4.78 11.75
C HIS A 248 16.22 5.94 11.78
N ASN A 249 15.94 6.45 12.98
CA ASN A 249 14.97 7.52 13.18
C ASN A 249 15.52 8.86 12.67
N PHE A 250 14.97 9.38 11.58
CA PHE A 250 15.36 10.69 11.04
C PHE A 250 14.88 11.87 11.91
N MET A 251 13.97 11.62 12.85
CA MET A 251 13.46 12.61 13.80
C MET A 251 14.26 12.64 15.12
N LEU A 252 15.31 11.82 15.25
CA LEU A 252 16.06 11.65 16.50
C LEU A 252 16.60 12.99 17.04
N GLY A 253 16.23 13.33 18.26
CA GLY A 253 16.67 14.53 18.98
C GLY A 253 16.00 15.83 18.54
N LEU A 254 15.03 15.79 17.62
CA LEU A 254 14.25 16.99 17.29
C LEU A 254 13.39 17.44 18.47
N ASN A 255 13.10 18.73 18.53
CA ASN A 255 12.10 19.28 19.43
C ASN A 255 10.82 19.54 18.64
N LEU A 256 9.77 18.78 18.93
CA LEU A 256 8.48 18.91 18.28
C LEU A 256 7.59 19.86 19.10
N HIS A 257 7.26 21.00 18.51
CA HIS A 257 6.28 21.93 19.08
C HIS A 257 4.93 21.71 18.39
N ALA A 258 3.90 21.36 19.16
CA ALA A 258 2.51 21.39 18.71
C ALA A 258 2.06 22.85 18.58
N SER A 259 2.46 23.52 17.50
CA SER A 259 2.12 24.94 17.28
C SER A 259 1.26 25.20 16.05
N GLU A 260 0.98 24.20 15.20
CA GLU A 260 0.12 24.36 14.04
C GLU A 260 -0.62 23.04 13.73
N PRO A 261 -1.90 23.06 13.31
CA PRO A 261 -2.56 21.88 12.73
C PRO A 261 -1.82 21.37 11.48
N PHE A 262 -2.09 20.11 11.07
CA PHE A 262 -1.55 19.42 9.87
C PHE A 262 -1.50 20.32 8.60
N SER A 263 -2.35 21.33 8.56
CA SER A 263 -2.24 22.49 7.67
C SER A 263 -2.76 23.74 8.38
N SER A 264 -2.00 24.84 8.34
CA SER A 264 -2.49 26.18 8.71
C SER A 264 -3.68 26.65 7.86
N MET A 265 -3.93 25.95 6.73
CA MET A 265 -5.09 26.17 5.86
C MET A 265 -6.24 25.20 6.12
N GLY A 266 -6.12 24.23 7.03
CA GLY A 266 -7.21 23.32 7.39
C GLY A 266 -8.45 24.09 7.83
N ASP A 267 -8.28 25.11 8.68
CA ASP A 267 -9.39 25.98 9.14
C ASP A 267 -9.98 26.87 8.03
N VAL A 268 -9.22 27.19 6.97
CA VAL A 268 -9.70 27.97 5.81
C VAL A 268 -10.39 27.06 4.77
N MET A 269 -9.94 25.81 4.66
CA MET A 269 -10.50 24.83 3.73
C MET A 269 -11.75 24.13 4.30
N CYS A 270 -11.84 23.99 5.62
CA CYS A 270 -12.99 23.46 6.35
C CYS A 270 -14.00 24.56 6.73
N GLU A 271 -14.48 25.36 5.78
CA GLU A 271 -15.82 25.97 5.91
C GLU A 271 -16.89 24.89 5.63
N MET A 272 -16.90 23.82 6.44
CA MET A 272 -17.99 22.84 6.42
C MET A 272 -19.16 23.43 7.22
N PRO A 273 -20.37 23.59 6.64
CA PRO A 273 -21.55 23.80 7.45
C PRO A 273 -21.66 22.62 8.40
N VAL A 274 -21.64 22.89 9.71
CA VAL A 274 -21.94 21.88 10.74
C VAL A 274 -23.44 21.59 10.62
N GLU A 275 -23.81 20.71 9.68
CA GLU A 275 -25.07 20.00 9.77
C GLU A 275 -24.86 18.91 10.83
N GLU A 276 -25.36 19.17 12.04
CA GLU A 276 -25.68 18.14 13.04
C GLU A 276 -26.72 17.19 12.42
N GLU A 277 -26.32 16.33 11.48
CA GLU A 277 -27.16 15.23 11.02
C GLU A 277 -26.73 13.94 11.71
N GLU A 278 -27.62 13.52 12.62
CA GLU A 278 -27.71 12.24 13.30
C GLU A 278 -27.21 11.06 12.44
N VAL A 279 -25.95 10.68 12.60
CA VAL A 279 -25.57 9.27 12.47
C VAL A 279 -25.29 8.81 13.88
N ALA A 280 -26.31 8.18 14.46
CA ALA A 280 -26.29 7.60 15.78
C ALA A 280 -25.01 6.79 16.00
N ASP A 281 -24.37 7.11 17.13
CA ASP A 281 -23.40 6.33 17.89
C ASP A 281 -23.04 4.95 17.31
N VAL A 282 -21.86 4.90 16.70
CA VAL A 282 -20.86 3.88 17.04
C VAL A 282 -19.57 4.63 17.39
N ILE A 283 -19.67 5.54 18.36
CA ILE A 283 -18.51 6.04 19.11
C ILE A 283 -18.56 5.27 20.42
N THR A 284 -18.04 4.04 20.39
CA THR A 284 -17.66 3.35 21.62
C THR A 284 -16.35 3.95 22.07
N ASP A 285 -16.44 4.93 22.98
CA ASP A 285 -15.38 5.50 23.80
C ASP A 285 -14.80 6.87 23.35
N PRO A 286 -15.17 7.98 24.03
CA PRO A 286 -14.57 9.30 23.85
C PRO A 286 -13.08 9.37 24.18
N ASP A 287 -12.57 8.45 25.01
CA ASP A 287 -11.18 8.43 25.48
C ASP A 287 -10.23 7.68 24.51
N GLU A 288 -10.74 7.07 23.43
CA GLU A 288 -9.93 6.33 22.42
C GLU A 288 -9.09 7.26 21.51
N PHE A 289 -9.32 8.58 21.58
CA PHE A 289 -8.78 9.56 20.63
C PHE A 289 -7.69 10.49 21.18
N ASP A 290 -7.33 10.41 22.46
CA ASP A 290 -6.39 11.36 23.06
C ASP A 290 -4.95 11.23 22.52
N ARG A 291 -4.56 10.02 22.06
CA ARG A 291 -3.19 9.75 21.62
C ARG A 291 -2.91 9.98 20.14
N ILE A 292 -3.91 10.31 19.32
CA ILE A 292 -3.72 10.53 17.87
C ILE A 292 -2.84 11.76 17.58
N TYR A 293 -2.84 12.71 18.51
CA TYR A 293 -2.07 13.94 18.48
C TYR A 293 -0.74 13.84 19.23
N GLU A 294 -0.45 12.70 19.89
CA GLU A 294 0.85 12.54 20.53
C GLU A 294 1.94 12.59 19.45
N PRO A 295 2.99 13.40 19.64
CA PRO A 295 4.10 13.46 18.69
C PRO A 295 4.78 12.11 18.51
N LEU A 296 5.50 11.93 17.41
CA LEU A 296 6.38 10.79 17.22
C LEU A 296 7.49 10.76 18.28
N ASP A 297 7.90 9.57 18.71
CA ASP A 297 9.02 9.45 19.66
C ASP A 297 10.34 9.85 19.00
N VAL A 298 10.83 11.03 19.40
CA VAL A 298 12.10 11.62 18.96
C VAL A 298 13.31 11.09 19.74
N LYS A 299 13.13 10.16 20.69
CA LYS A 299 14.22 9.60 21.50
C LYS A 299 14.66 8.22 21.02
N SER A 300 13.74 7.43 20.46
CA SER A 300 14.06 6.13 19.86
C SER A 300 15.05 6.25 18.71
N LYS A 301 16.09 5.42 18.73
CA LYS A 301 17.15 5.40 17.71
C LYS A 301 16.66 4.92 16.34
N ASN A 302 15.62 4.09 16.33
CA ASN A 302 15.03 3.49 15.14
C ASN A 302 13.52 3.72 15.14
N ILE A 303 12.93 3.63 13.95
CA ILE A 303 11.49 3.60 13.75
C ILE A 303 11.09 2.33 13.03
N HIS A 304 9.89 1.82 13.36
CA HIS A 304 9.27 0.70 12.67
C HIS A 304 8.41 1.25 11.54
N ILE A 305 8.58 0.67 10.35
CA ILE A 305 7.88 1.03 9.14
C ILE A 305 7.23 -0.20 8.52
N VAL A 306 5.95 -0.10 8.21
CA VAL A 306 5.14 -1.23 7.73
C VAL A 306 4.20 -0.84 6.60
N ASP A 307 3.65 -1.84 5.94
CA ASP A 307 2.59 -1.70 4.94
C ASP A 307 1.42 -0.83 5.42
N SER A 308 0.96 0.08 4.56
CA SER A 308 -0.18 0.94 4.87
C SER A 308 -1.53 0.23 4.79
N GLY A 309 -1.60 -0.91 4.10
CA GLY A 309 -2.80 -1.76 4.06
C GLY A 309 -3.21 -2.32 5.42
N LEU A 310 -2.31 -2.26 6.43
CA LEU A 310 -2.65 -2.55 7.83
C LEU A 310 -3.59 -1.52 8.46
N CYS A 311 -3.74 -0.33 7.86
CA CYS A 311 -4.69 0.71 8.28
C CYS A 311 -5.91 0.73 7.36
N PHE A 312 -5.69 0.95 6.06
CA PHE A 312 -6.67 0.77 4.98
C PHE A 312 -5.95 0.77 3.61
N ASN A 313 -6.53 0.09 2.62
CA ASN A 313 -5.85 -0.23 1.35
C ASN A 313 -5.81 0.90 0.30
N LEU A 314 -6.31 2.11 0.63
CA LEU A 314 -6.39 3.23 -0.32
C LEU A 314 -5.46 4.38 0.12
N PRO A 315 -4.48 4.82 -0.69
CA PRO A 315 -3.45 5.78 -0.27
C PRO A 315 -3.93 7.24 -0.26
N TYR A 316 -5.14 7.50 0.22
CA TYR A 316 -5.73 8.84 0.33
C TYR A 316 -4.87 9.84 1.11
N PRO A 317 -4.15 9.48 2.18
CA PRO A 317 -3.30 10.41 2.91
C PRO A 317 -2.23 11.10 2.05
N LEU A 318 -1.79 10.45 0.96
CA LEU A 318 -0.87 11.04 0.01
C LEU A 318 -1.56 12.16 -0.78
N ILE A 319 -2.73 11.89 -1.36
CA ILE A 319 -3.38 12.84 -2.29
C ILE A 319 -4.23 13.90 -1.58
N LEU A 320 -4.66 13.66 -0.35
CA LEU A 320 -5.38 14.62 0.50
C LEU A 320 -4.46 15.61 1.22
N ARG A 321 -3.13 15.51 1.03
CA ARG A 321 -2.17 16.53 1.49
C ARG A 321 -2.61 17.90 0.94
N PRO A 322 -3.02 18.87 1.78
CA PRO A 322 -3.66 20.10 1.30
C PRO A 322 -2.83 20.86 0.28
N GLN A 323 -1.51 20.86 0.44
CA GLN A 323 -0.57 21.54 -0.46
C GLN A 323 -0.58 21.02 -1.90
N ARG A 324 -1.19 19.84 -2.17
CA ARG A 324 -1.36 19.30 -3.52
C ARG A 324 -2.59 19.84 -4.24
N GLY A 325 -3.62 20.28 -3.52
CA GLY A 325 -4.85 20.83 -4.11
C GLY A 325 -5.49 19.92 -5.17
N VAL A 326 -5.62 18.62 -4.89
CA VAL A 326 -6.22 17.65 -5.82
C VAL A 326 -7.74 17.85 -5.86
N ASP A 327 -8.30 18.09 -7.05
CA ASP A 327 -9.76 18.31 -7.24
C ASP A 327 -10.50 17.07 -7.75
N LEU A 328 -9.80 16.15 -8.43
CA LEU A 328 -10.36 14.93 -8.99
C LEU A 328 -9.44 13.76 -8.64
N ILE A 329 -10.01 12.74 -8.01
CA ILE A 329 -9.34 11.51 -7.63
C ILE A 329 -9.97 10.37 -8.42
N ILE A 330 -9.17 9.66 -9.20
CA ILE A 330 -9.57 8.42 -9.87
C ILE A 330 -8.93 7.27 -9.09
N SER A 331 -9.73 6.71 -8.18
CA SER A 331 -9.34 5.62 -7.28
C SER A 331 -9.64 4.28 -7.93
N PHE A 332 -8.72 3.32 -7.77
CA PHE A 332 -8.90 1.93 -8.17
C PHE A 332 -8.72 1.05 -6.93
N ASP A 333 -9.77 0.32 -6.58
CA ASP A 333 -9.80 -0.55 -5.41
C ASP A 333 -9.72 -2.04 -5.82
N PHE A 334 -8.68 -2.69 -5.33
CA PHE A 334 -8.39 -4.11 -5.54
C PHE A 334 -8.49 -4.92 -4.23
N SER A 335 -9.06 -4.34 -3.18
CA SER A 335 -9.19 -5.00 -1.88
C SER A 335 -10.03 -6.25 -2.00
N ALA A 336 -9.62 -7.29 -1.27
CA ALA A 336 -10.41 -8.51 -1.20
C ALA A 336 -11.78 -8.22 -0.58
N ARG A 337 -12.79 -8.93 -1.08
CA ARG A 337 -14.14 -8.89 -0.53
C ARG A 337 -14.56 -10.30 -0.14
N PRO A 338 -15.51 -10.45 0.80
CA PRO A 338 -16.05 -11.77 1.15
C PRO A 338 -16.68 -12.51 -0.04
N SER A 339 -17.15 -11.77 -1.05
CA SER A 339 -17.76 -12.31 -2.26
C SER A 339 -17.73 -11.25 -3.38
N ASP A 340 -17.84 -11.69 -4.64
CA ASP A 340 -17.99 -10.81 -5.82
C ASP A 340 -19.19 -9.88 -5.67
N SER A 341 -20.24 -10.33 -4.98
CA SER A 341 -21.49 -9.58 -4.74
C SER A 341 -21.46 -8.69 -3.49
N SER A 342 -20.37 -8.68 -2.74
CA SER A 342 -20.27 -7.87 -1.51
C SER A 342 -20.13 -6.36 -1.80
N PRO A 343 -20.65 -5.47 -0.94
CA PRO A 343 -20.48 -4.03 -1.07
C PRO A 343 -18.99 -3.62 -1.07
N PRO A 344 -18.50 -2.88 -2.08
CA PRO A 344 -17.06 -2.63 -2.27
C PRO A 344 -16.59 -1.32 -1.62
N PHE A 345 -17.09 -0.98 -0.42
CA PHE A 345 -16.86 0.35 0.17
C PHE A 345 -16.14 0.35 1.52
N LYS A 346 -15.75 -0.82 2.05
CA LYS A 346 -15.09 -0.94 3.37
C LYS A 346 -13.88 0.01 3.48
N GLU A 347 -12.94 -0.10 2.55
CA GLU A 347 -11.70 0.70 2.56
C GLU A 347 -11.94 2.18 2.25
N LEU A 348 -12.94 2.48 1.41
CA LEU A 348 -13.33 3.86 1.10
C LEU A 348 -13.94 4.56 2.32
N LEU A 349 -14.77 3.86 3.10
CA LEU A 349 -15.36 4.35 4.34
C LEU A 349 -14.30 4.53 5.44
N LEU A 350 -13.30 3.65 5.51
CA LEU A 350 -12.14 3.84 6.39
C LEU A 350 -11.34 5.09 6.01
N ALA A 351 -11.13 5.34 4.72
CA ALA A 351 -10.48 6.56 4.24
C ALA A 351 -11.30 7.82 4.53
N GLU A 352 -12.63 7.78 4.39
CA GLU A 352 -13.54 8.88 4.79
C GLU A 352 -13.45 9.15 6.29
N LYS A 353 -13.47 8.09 7.13
CA LYS A 353 -13.29 8.21 8.59
C LYS A 353 -11.95 8.86 8.92
N TRP A 354 -10.85 8.40 8.30
CA TRP A 354 -9.52 8.98 8.48
C TRP A 354 -9.46 10.46 8.06
N ALA A 355 -10.04 10.81 6.92
CA ALA A 355 -10.07 12.19 6.43
C ALA A 355 -10.83 13.11 7.39
N ARG A 356 -11.99 12.66 7.89
CA ARG A 356 -12.78 13.37 8.91
C ARG A 356 -11.99 13.58 10.20
N MET A 357 -11.31 12.55 10.69
CA MET A 357 -10.47 12.63 11.90
C MET A 357 -9.31 13.62 11.74
N ASN A 358 -8.74 13.74 10.53
CA ASN A 358 -7.65 14.66 10.22
C ASN A 358 -8.13 16.04 9.73
N LYS A 359 -9.44 16.32 9.78
CA LYS A 359 -10.06 17.57 9.32
C LYS A 359 -9.71 17.88 7.85
N LEU A 360 -9.73 16.86 7.00
CA LEU A 360 -9.46 16.97 5.57
C LEU A 360 -10.76 16.89 4.76
N PRO A 361 -10.92 17.71 3.70
CA PRO A 361 -12.08 17.63 2.81
C PRO A 361 -12.21 16.26 2.13
N PHE A 362 -13.40 15.65 2.22
CA PHE A 362 -13.72 14.38 1.59
C PHE A 362 -15.22 14.35 1.21
N PRO A 363 -15.60 13.85 0.03
CA PRO A 363 -17.01 13.80 -0.35
C PRO A 363 -17.74 12.73 0.49
N LYS A 364 -18.94 13.06 0.98
CA LYS A 364 -19.74 12.14 1.80
C LYS A 364 -20.05 10.86 1.02
N ILE A 365 -19.75 9.71 1.60
CA ILE A 365 -20.11 8.41 1.02
C ILE A 365 -21.49 8.03 1.54
N ASP A 366 -22.49 7.97 0.66
CA ASP A 366 -23.86 7.56 1.02
C ASP A 366 -23.86 6.06 1.37
N PRO A 367 -24.18 5.66 2.62
CA PRO A 367 -24.17 4.25 3.02
C PRO A 367 -25.18 3.40 2.23
N LYS A 368 -26.19 4.03 1.62
CA LYS A 368 -27.21 3.35 0.81
C LYS A 368 -26.89 3.33 -0.69
N VAL A 369 -25.71 3.80 -1.10
CA VAL A 369 -25.33 3.82 -2.52
C VAL A 369 -25.38 2.42 -3.12
N PHE A 370 -24.91 1.40 -2.39
CA PHE A 370 -24.94 0.02 -2.85
C PHE A 370 -26.38 -0.51 -2.99
N ASP A 371 -27.23 -0.28 -1.98
CA ASP A 371 -28.63 -0.74 -1.99
C ASP A 371 -29.42 -0.13 -3.16
N ARG A 372 -29.11 1.12 -3.53
CA ARG A 372 -29.77 1.83 -4.63
C ARG A 372 -29.23 1.43 -6.00
N GLU A 373 -27.92 1.25 -6.12
CA GLU A 373 -27.24 1.17 -7.43
C GLU A 373 -26.79 -0.23 -7.80
N GLY A 374 -26.74 -1.15 -6.84
CA GLY A 374 -26.14 -2.47 -7.00
C GLY A 374 -24.64 -2.40 -7.25
N LEU A 375 -24.05 -3.53 -7.61
CA LEU A 375 -22.64 -3.63 -8.00
C LEU A 375 -22.42 -2.98 -9.38
N LYS A 376 -21.44 -2.07 -9.46
CA LYS A 376 -21.00 -1.39 -10.68
C LYS A 376 -19.48 -1.46 -10.84
N GLU A 377 -19.00 -1.20 -12.06
CA GLU A 377 -17.57 -1.12 -12.37
C GLU A 377 -16.89 0.11 -11.74
N CYS A 378 -17.63 1.22 -11.62
CA CYS A 378 -17.20 2.40 -10.87
C CYS A 378 -18.39 3.21 -10.32
N TYR A 379 -18.10 4.04 -9.31
CA TYR A 379 -19.04 4.98 -8.68
C TYR A 379 -18.45 6.38 -8.67
N VAL A 380 -19.30 7.41 -8.66
CA VAL A 380 -18.86 8.81 -8.60
C VAL A 380 -19.41 9.47 -7.34
N PHE A 381 -18.51 9.98 -6.49
CA PHE A 381 -18.82 10.72 -5.28
C PHE A 381 -18.43 12.17 -5.47
N THR A 382 -19.42 13.06 -5.49
CA THR A 382 -19.23 14.49 -5.69
C THR A 382 -19.37 15.24 -4.36
N PRO A 383 -18.65 16.36 -4.18
CA PRO A 383 -18.85 17.22 -3.03
C PRO A 383 -20.29 17.75 -2.92
N LYS A 384 -20.82 17.87 -1.70
CA LYS A 384 -22.07 18.59 -1.44
C LYS A 384 -21.93 20.05 -1.90
N LYS A 385 -23.04 20.66 -2.34
CA LYS A 385 -23.06 22.09 -2.72
C LYS A 385 -22.60 22.95 -1.54
N GLY A 386 -21.65 23.86 -1.80
CA GLY A 386 -21.08 24.75 -0.79
C GLY A 386 -19.75 24.27 -0.18
N TYR A 387 -19.40 22.99 -0.36
CA TYR A 387 -18.12 22.45 0.12
C TYR A 387 -17.02 22.90 -0.83
N LYS A 388 -16.11 23.75 -0.33
CA LYS A 388 -14.93 24.20 -1.09
C LYS A 388 -13.79 23.23 -0.89
N TYR A 389 -12.93 23.14 -1.90
CA TYR A 389 -11.67 22.38 -1.91
C TYR A 389 -11.80 20.88 -1.59
N CYS A 390 -13.02 20.33 -1.69
CA CYS A 390 -13.29 18.91 -1.58
C CYS A 390 -13.16 18.25 -2.96
N PRO A 391 -12.40 17.16 -3.09
CA PRO A 391 -12.25 16.48 -4.36
C PRO A 391 -13.54 15.75 -4.77
N THR A 392 -13.73 15.60 -6.08
CA THR A 392 -14.61 14.56 -6.65
C THR A 392 -13.84 13.24 -6.70
N ILE A 393 -14.47 12.14 -6.33
CA ILE A 393 -13.88 10.80 -6.37
C ILE A 393 -14.62 9.95 -7.41
N ILE A 394 -13.91 9.44 -8.41
CA ILE A 394 -14.35 8.29 -9.21
C ILE A 394 -13.69 7.06 -8.59
N HIS A 395 -14.50 6.12 -8.12
CA HIS A 395 -14.03 4.92 -7.43
C HIS A 395 -14.33 3.68 -8.26
N PHE A 396 -13.32 3.19 -8.96
CA PHE A 396 -13.33 1.91 -9.65
C PHE A 396 -13.15 0.79 -8.64
N VAL A 397 -13.91 -0.29 -8.84
CA VAL A 397 -13.87 -1.48 -7.99
C VAL A 397 -13.55 -2.70 -8.84
N LEU A 398 -12.84 -3.67 -8.26
CA LEU A 398 -12.61 -4.95 -8.91
C LEU A 398 -13.92 -5.74 -8.98
N ALA A 399 -14.50 -5.85 -10.17
CA ALA A 399 -15.73 -6.59 -10.44
C ALA A 399 -15.81 -7.02 -11.91
N ASN A 400 -16.10 -8.30 -12.15
CA ASN A 400 -16.30 -8.85 -13.49
C ASN A 400 -17.79 -8.82 -13.88
N ILE A 401 -18.22 -7.68 -14.43
CA ILE A 401 -19.61 -7.40 -14.80
C ILE A 401 -19.77 -7.48 -16.33
N ASN A 402 -19.62 -6.36 -17.04
CA ASN A 402 -19.84 -6.34 -18.50
C ASN A 402 -18.70 -7.05 -19.25
N PHE A 403 -17.52 -7.20 -18.65
CA PHE A 403 -16.39 -7.88 -19.28
C PHE A 403 -16.70 -9.35 -19.65
N ARG A 404 -17.64 -9.99 -18.93
CA ARG A 404 -18.17 -11.32 -19.26
C ARG A 404 -18.77 -11.38 -20.66
N ASP A 405 -19.51 -10.35 -21.03
CA ASP A 405 -20.28 -10.30 -22.28
C ASP A 405 -19.54 -9.55 -23.41
N PHE A 406 -18.64 -8.63 -23.07
CA PHE A 406 -17.99 -7.72 -24.01
C PHE A 406 -16.47 -7.86 -24.00
N LYS A 407 -15.85 -7.86 -25.18
CA LYS A 407 -14.37 -7.90 -25.32
C LYS A 407 -13.73 -6.52 -25.40
N SER A 408 -14.50 -5.51 -25.77
CA SER A 408 -14.16 -4.10 -25.70
C SER A 408 -15.45 -3.29 -25.58
N PRO A 409 -15.41 -2.01 -25.16
CA PRO A 409 -16.63 -1.23 -24.93
C PRO A 409 -17.57 -1.24 -26.15
N GLY A 410 -18.79 -1.74 -25.95
CA GLY A 410 -19.82 -1.86 -26.99
C GLY A 410 -19.63 -3.01 -28.00
N VAL A 411 -18.60 -3.86 -27.85
CA VAL A 411 -18.34 -5.00 -28.76
C VAL A 411 -18.55 -6.33 -28.03
N PRO A 412 -19.64 -7.07 -28.32
CA PRO A 412 -19.93 -8.33 -27.65
C PRO A 412 -18.93 -9.43 -28.03
N ARG A 413 -18.81 -10.43 -27.16
CA ARG A 413 -18.08 -11.67 -27.42
C ARG A 413 -18.93 -12.59 -28.28
N GLU A 414 -18.34 -13.14 -29.33
CA GLU A 414 -19.06 -13.96 -30.31
C GLU A 414 -18.75 -15.45 -30.15
N THR A 415 -17.47 -15.77 -29.94
CA THR A 415 -17.03 -17.18 -29.88
C THR A 415 -17.11 -17.74 -28.46
N GLU A 416 -17.37 -19.04 -28.32
CA GLU A 416 -17.40 -19.69 -27.00
C GLU A 416 -16.06 -19.56 -26.26
N LYS A 417 -14.93 -19.60 -26.98
CA LYS A 417 -13.60 -19.37 -26.38
C LYS A 417 -13.44 -17.97 -25.79
N GLU A 418 -14.01 -16.96 -26.43
CA GLU A 418 -13.97 -15.58 -25.91
C GLU A 418 -14.79 -15.47 -24.62
N LYS A 419 -15.95 -16.15 -24.55
CA LYS A 419 -16.84 -16.16 -23.38
C LYS A 419 -16.23 -16.94 -22.23
N GLU A 420 -15.72 -18.15 -22.48
CA GLU A 420 -15.03 -18.98 -21.48
C GLU A 420 -13.81 -18.30 -20.85
N LEU A 421 -13.12 -17.42 -21.59
CA LEU A 421 -12.01 -16.65 -21.03
C LEU A 421 -12.49 -15.60 -20.02
N ALA A 422 -13.67 -14.99 -20.25
CA ALA A 422 -14.19 -13.93 -19.41
C ALA A 422 -15.14 -14.43 -18.31
N ASP A 423 -15.57 -15.69 -18.37
CA ASP A 423 -16.43 -16.32 -17.38
C ASP A 423 -15.60 -16.85 -16.20
N PHE A 424 -15.32 -15.97 -15.23
CA PHE A 424 -14.61 -16.31 -14.01
C PHE A 424 -15.00 -15.37 -12.87
N ASP A 425 -14.98 -15.90 -11.65
CA ASP A 425 -15.20 -15.14 -10.43
C ASP A 425 -13.87 -14.66 -9.84
N ILE A 426 -13.88 -13.56 -9.10
CA ILE A 426 -12.66 -13.06 -8.45
C ILE A 426 -12.52 -13.66 -7.05
N PHE A 427 -13.58 -13.56 -6.24
CA PHE A 427 -13.63 -13.91 -4.83
C PHE A 427 -14.57 -15.10 -4.54
N ASP A 428 -15.59 -15.33 -5.38
CA ASP A 428 -16.56 -16.42 -5.15
C ASP A 428 -16.00 -17.82 -5.47
N ASP A 429 -14.95 -17.91 -6.30
CA ASP A 429 -14.28 -19.17 -6.63
C ASP A 429 -13.30 -19.58 -5.52
N PRO A 430 -13.52 -20.71 -4.81
CA PRO A 430 -12.61 -21.19 -3.76
C PRO A 430 -11.22 -21.58 -4.29
N GLU A 431 -11.08 -21.89 -5.58
CA GLU A 431 -9.79 -22.15 -6.22
C GLU A 431 -9.21 -20.93 -6.94
N THR A 432 -9.76 -19.74 -6.67
CA THR A 432 -9.37 -18.48 -7.31
C THR A 432 -7.85 -18.26 -7.26
N PRO A 433 -7.21 -17.95 -8.40
CA PRO A 433 -5.81 -17.56 -8.42
C PRO A 433 -5.59 -16.12 -7.91
N TYR A 434 -6.65 -15.38 -7.58
CA TYR A 434 -6.61 -13.95 -7.25
C TYR A 434 -6.57 -13.66 -5.74
N SER A 435 -6.43 -14.69 -4.90
CA SER A 435 -6.21 -14.51 -3.46
C SER A 435 -4.97 -13.64 -3.19
N THR A 436 -5.07 -12.76 -2.19
CA THR A 436 -3.99 -11.88 -1.75
C THR A 436 -2.69 -12.64 -1.42
N PHE A 437 -2.78 -13.89 -0.94
CA PHE A 437 -1.62 -14.73 -0.64
C PHE A 437 -0.97 -15.39 -1.87
N ASN A 438 -1.61 -15.37 -3.04
CA ASN A 438 -1.07 -16.01 -4.22
C ASN A 438 -0.11 -15.09 -5.00
N PHE A 439 1.12 -15.58 -5.18
CA PHE A 439 2.18 -14.88 -5.92
C PHE A 439 2.51 -15.53 -7.27
N HIS A 440 1.83 -16.62 -7.64
CA HIS A 440 2.02 -17.30 -8.92
C HIS A 440 0.79 -17.11 -9.81
N TYR A 441 0.97 -16.42 -10.92
CA TYR A 441 -0.11 -16.17 -11.88
C TYR A 441 0.19 -16.91 -13.17
N SER A 442 -0.67 -17.86 -13.54
CA SER A 442 -0.64 -18.41 -14.90
C SER A 442 -0.87 -17.30 -15.93
N ASN A 443 -0.41 -17.48 -17.17
CA ASN A 443 -0.68 -16.50 -18.22
C ASN A 443 -2.19 -16.25 -18.40
N LYS A 444 -3.02 -17.29 -18.23
CA LYS A 444 -4.49 -17.15 -18.29
C LYS A 444 -5.00 -16.23 -17.17
N ALA A 445 -4.63 -16.52 -15.91
CA ALA A 445 -5.06 -15.71 -14.76
C ALA A 445 -4.57 -14.25 -14.87
N PHE A 446 -3.32 -14.06 -15.30
CA PHE A 446 -2.78 -12.72 -15.55
C PHE A 446 -3.60 -11.97 -16.61
N THR A 447 -3.82 -12.58 -17.78
CA THR A 447 -4.60 -11.97 -18.88
C THR A 447 -6.03 -11.67 -18.44
N GLN A 448 -6.69 -12.59 -17.72
CA GLN A 448 -8.06 -12.38 -17.23
C GLN A 448 -8.17 -11.13 -16.35
N LEU A 449 -7.34 -11.01 -15.31
CA LEU A 449 -7.40 -9.87 -14.40
C LEU A 449 -6.90 -8.58 -15.06
N HIS A 450 -5.87 -8.67 -15.91
CA HIS A 450 -5.32 -7.54 -16.65
C HIS A 450 -6.35 -6.93 -17.61
N ASP A 451 -6.93 -7.77 -18.47
CA ASP A 451 -7.87 -7.36 -19.51
C ASP A 451 -9.20 -6.92 -18.89
N LEU A 452 -9.61 -7.52 -17.77
CA LEU A 452 -10.78 -7.09 -17.01
C LEU A 452 -10.64 -5.62 -16.58
N MET A 453 -9.51 -5.26 -15.96
CA MET A 453 -9.32 -3.89 -15.46
C MET A 453 -9.05 -2.90 -16.58
N GLU A 454 -8.41 -3.32 -17.67
CA GLU A 454 -8.31 -2.51 -18.89
C GLU A 454 -9.71 -2.23 -19.45
N PHE A 455 -10.54 -3.27 -19.60
CA PHE A 455 -11.91 -3.15 -20.09
C PHE A 455 -12.74 -2.24 -19.20
N ASN A 456 -12.78 -2.47 -17.88
CA ASN A 456 -13.58 -1.67 -16.96
C ASN A 456 -13.18 -0.19 -17.02
N THR A 457 -11.87 0.09 -17.13
CA THR A 457 -11.37 1.47 -17.28
C THR A 457 -11.83 2.09 -18.60
N LEU A 458 -11.67 1.38 -19.72
CA LEU A 458 -12.06 1.87 -21.05
C LEU A 458 -13.58 2.05 -21.17
N ASN A 459 -14.36 1.14 -20.60
CA ASN A 459 -15.83 1.15 -20.64
C ASN A 459 -16.41 2.37 -19.92
N ASN A 460 -15.68 2.93 -18.95
CA ASN A 460 -16.10 4.10 -18.17
C ASN A 460 -15.34 5.40 -18.56
N THR A 461 -14.77 5.44 -19.77
CA THR A 461 -14.03 6.63 -20.26
C THR A 461 -14.88 7.91 -20.25
N GLU A 462 -16.16 7.82 -20.59
CA GLU A 462 -17.04 8.99 -20.60
C GLU A 462 -17.30 9.54 -19.19
N VAL A 463 -17.41 8.67 -18.18
CA VAL A 463 -17.54 9.07 -16.77
C VAL A 463 -16.33 9.90 -16.33
N ILE A 464 -15.12 9.46 -16.72
CA ILE A 464 -13.88 10.19 -16.44
C ILE A 464 -13.86 11.55 -17.14
N LYS A 465 -14.24 11.60 -18.43
CA LYS A 465 -14.29 12.86 -19.20
C LYS A 465 -15.28 13.86 -18.59
N ASP A 466 -16.46 13.39 -18.17
CA ASP A 466 -17.47 14.21 -17.53
C ASP A 466 -16.98 14.77 -16.19
N ALA A 467 -16.35 13.96 -15.34
CA ALA A 467 -15.77 14.44 -14.09
C ALA A 467 -14.62 15.44 -14.31
N ILE A 468 -13.79 15.26 -15.34
CA ILE A 468 -12.75 16.24 -15.73
C ILE A 468 -13.42 17.55 -16.15
N LYS A 469 -14.45 17.49 -16.99
CA LYS A 469 -15.21 18.67 -17.43
C LYS A 469 -15.81 19.41 -16.23
N ASP A 470 -16.41 18.71 -15.29
CA ASP A 470 -16.99 19.31 -14.08
C ASP A 470 -15.91 19.92 -13.17
N SER A 471 -14.75 19.26 -13.05
CA SER A 471 -13.59 19.78 -12.31
C SER A 471 -13.04 21.08 -12.93
N ILE A 472 -13.00 21.17 -14.27
CA ILE A 472 -12.63 22.40 -14.98
C ILE A 472 -13.64 23.51 -14.72
N LEU A 473 -14.95 23.21 -14.75
CA LEU A 473 -16.00 24.19 -14.46
C LEU A 473 -15.95 24.67 -13.00
N TYR A 474 -15.64 23.77 -12.07
CA TYR A 474 -15.44 24.09 -10.65
C TYR A 474 -14.23 25.03 -10.47
N ARG A 475 -13.07 24.71 -11.05
CA ARG A 475 -11.86 25.56 -10.98
C ARG A 475 -12.06 26.96 -11.56
N ARG A 476 -12.90 27.12 -12.59
CA ARG A 476 -13.25 28.44 -13.14
C ARG A 476 -14.01 29.32 -12.16
N LYS A 477 -14.80 28.73 -11.26
CA LYS A 477 -15.56 29.44 -10.23
C LYS A 477 -14.77 29.59 -8.93
N ASN A 478 -13.90 28.64 -8.64
CA ASN A 478 -13.09 28.57 -7.43
C ASN A 478 -11.62 28.38 -7.82
N PRO A 479 -10.89 29.47 -8.12
CA PRO A 479 -9.46 29.40 -8.40
C PRO A 479 -8.72 28.72 -7.25
N SER A 480 -7.73 27.89 -7.57
CA SER A 480 -6.88 27.24 -6.57
C SER A 480 -6.23 28.30 -5.67
N LEU A 481 -6.26 28.08 -4.35
CA LEU A 481 -5.50 28.87 -3.37
C LEU A 481 -3.99 28.84 -3.65
N PHE A 482 -3.51 27.78 -4.34
CA PHE A 482 -2.11 27.57 -4.69
C PHE A 482 -1.70 28.22 -6.01
N CYS A 483 -2.63 28.87 -6.73
CA CYS A 483 -2.28 29.78 -7.82
C CYS A 483 -1.80 31.12 -7.23
N LEU A 484 -0.64 31.10 -6.57
CA LEU A 484 0.10 32.33 -6.32
C LEU A 484 0.61 32.87 -7.67
N SER A 485 0.10 34.04 -7.99
CA SER A 485 0.46 34.98 -9.05
C SER A 485 1.88 34.81 -9.64
N HIS A 486 1.95 34.43 -10.92
CA HIS A 486 2.89 35.07 -11.83
C HIS A 486 2.22 36.34 -12.36
N ASN A 487 2.40 37.45 -11.64
CA ASN A 487 2.29 38.81 -12.17
C ASN A 487 3.46 39.61 -11.65
#